data_AF-N9WFT3-F1
#
_entry.id   AF-N9WFT3-F1
#
_cell.length_a   1.000
_cell.length_b   1.000
_cell.length_c   1.000
_cell.angle_alpha   90.00
_cell.angle_beta   90.00
_cell.angle_gamma   90.00
#
_symmetry.space_group_name_H-M   'P 1'
#
loop_
_entity.id
_entity.type
_entity.pdbx_description
1 polymer ?
#
loop_
_entity_poly.entity_id
_entity_poly.type
_entity_poly.pdbx_seq_one_letter_code
_entity_poly.pdbx_strand_id
1 'polypeptide(L)'
;MSRLVLTFIDALFNILELFILADVIFSFIRNVNLGSIREFVSAIVNPILAPFRSLLFKILGYSQIDFSPLLAIIALDIIKNLIIRLLF
;
A
#
# COMPACT_ATOMS: atom_id res chain seq x y z
N MET A 1 26.02 11.00 4.11
CA MET A 1 25.18 10.15 4.99
C MET A 1 23.69 10.41 4.76
N SER A 2 23.25 11.66 4.74
CA SER A 2 21.86 12.05 4.37
C SER A 2 21.30 11.41 3.09
N ARG A 3 22.07 11.42 1.99
CA ARG A 3 21.61 10.87 0.70
C ARG A 3 21.27 9.38 0.74
N LEU A 4 22.07 8.58 1.45
CA LEU A 4 21.81 7.13 1.55
C LEU A 4 20.52 6.85 2.33
N VAL A 5 20.29 7.60 3.42
CA VAL A 5 19.07 7.49 4.22
C VAL A 5 17.84 7.89 3.39
N LEU A 6 17.91 8.99 2.63
CA LEU A 6 16.84 9.42 1.74
C LEU A 6 16.53 8.36 0.68
N THR A 7 17.56 7.86 -0.04
CA THR A 7 17.36 6.83 -1.07
C THR A 7 16.78 5.55 -0.48
N PHE A 8 17.19 5.16 0.73
CA PHE A 8 16.63 3.99 1.40
C PHE A 8 15.14 4.18 1.74
N ILE A 9 14.77 5.35 2.29
CA ILE A 9 13.37 5.69 2.59
C ILE A 9 12.56 5.67 1.31
N ASP A 10 13.00 6.37 0.26
CA ASP A 10 12.30 6.39 -1.02
C ASP A 10 12.12 4.98 -1.59
N ALA A 11 13.16 4.16 -1.58
CA ALA A 11 13.09 2.78 -2.06
C ALA A 11 12.10 1.94 -1.24
N LEU A 12 12.10 2.06 0.08
CA LEU A 12 11.20 1.33 0.97
C LEU A 12 9.73 1.67 0.66
N PHE A 13 9.39 2.95 0.61
CA PHE A 13 8.01 3.39 0.33
C PHE A 13 7.58 3.01 -1.09
N ASN A 14 8.43 3.19 -2.09
CA ASN A 14 8.14 2.79 -3.47
C ASN A 14 7.90 1.27 -3.59
N ILE A 15 8.64 0.44 -2.84
CA ILE A 15 8.43 -1.00 -2.80
C ILE A 15 7.06 -1.34 -2.18
N LEU A 16 6.67 -0.68 -1.08
CA LEU A 16 5.35 -0.88 -0.47
C LEU A 16 4.21 -0.47 -1.41
N GLU A 17 4.34 0.66 -2.09
CA GLU A 17 3.40 1.12 -3.11
C GLU A 17 3.30 0.12 -4.27
N LEU A 18 4.43 -0.45 -4.70
CA LEU A 18 4.45 -1.50 -5.72
C LEU A 18 3.74 -2.78 -5.25
N PHE A 19 3.91 -3.19 -4.01
CA PHE A 19 3.18 -4.33 -3.44
C PHE A 19 1.66 -4.06 -3.42
N ILE A 20 1.23 -2.85 -3.03
CA ILE A 20 -0.18 -2.46 -3.06
C ILE A 20 -0.72 -2.53 -4.49
N LEU A 21 0.03 -2.00 -5.46
CA LEU A 21 -0.35 -2.05 -6.88
C LEU A 21 -0.41 -3.49 -7.40
N ALA A 22 0.52 -4.35 -6.99
CA ALA A 22 0.52 -5.77 -7.33
C ALA A 22 -0.72 -6.49 -6.76
N ASP A 23 -1.10 -6.22 -5.51
CA ASP A 23 -2.33 -6.77 -4.90
C ASP A 23 -3.58 -6.36 -5.69
N VAL A 24 -3.65 -5.08 -6.10
CA VAL A 24 -4.71 -4.57 -6.96
C VAL A 24 -4.75 -5.31 -8.30
N ILE A 25 -3.62 -5.46 -8.98
CA ILE A 25 -3.54 -6.20 -10.24
C ILE A 25 -3.97 -7.66 -10.06
N PHE A 26 -3.49 -8.33 -9.01
CA PHE A 26 -3.87 -9.71 -8.70
C PHE A 26 -5.36 -9.87 -8.40
N SER A 27 -6.01 -8.83 -7.86
CA SER A 27 -7.45 -8.85 -7.64
C SER A 27 -8.26 -8.90 -8.95
N PHE A 28 -7.75 -8.31 -10.04
CA PHE A 28 -8.38 -8.37 -11.36
C PHE A 28 -8.17 -9.73 -12.05
N ILE A 29 -7.06 -10.41 -11.76
CA ILE A 29 -6.71 -11.69 -12.36
C ILE A 29 -7.33 -12.83 -11.55
N ARG A 30 -8.66 -12.99 -11.67
CA ARG A 30 -9.43 -13.92 -10.84
C ARG A 30 -9.25 -15.41 -11.20
N ASN A 31 -8.81 -15.71 -12.42
CA ASN A 31 -8.73 -17.08 -12.97
C ASN A 31 -7.30 -17.66 -13.03
N VAL A 32 -6.29 -16.94 -12.55
CA VAL A 32 -4.91 -17.43 -12.51
C VAL A 32 -4.58 -17.88 -11.09
N ASN A 33 -4.14 -19.13 -10.96
CA ASN A 33 -3.64 -19.63 -9.69
C ASN A 33 -2.23 -19.08 -9.43
N LEU A 34 -2.17 -17.89 -8.84
CA LEU A 34 -0.91 -17.25 -8.40
C LEU A 34 -0.33 -17.92 -7.14
N GLY A 35 -1.09 -18.78 -6.46
CA GLY A 35 -0.67 -19.54 -5.29
C GLY A 35 0.01 -18.69 -4.21
N SER A 36 1.16 -19.16 -3.76
CA SER A 36 1.94 -18.57 -2.67
C SER A 36 2.41 -17.12 -2.93
N ILE A 37 2.53 -16.69 -4.18
CA ILE A 37 2.96 -15.32 -4.51
C ILE A 37 1.86 -14.31 -4.14
N ARG A 38 0.61 -14.65 -4.45
CA ARG A 38 -0.53 -13.79 -4.10
C ARG A 38 -0.71 -13.71 -2.59
N GLU A 39 -0.60 -14.84 -1.89
CA GLU A 39 -0.68 -14.88 -0.43
C GLU A 39 0.42 -14.05 0.22
N PHE A 40 1.65 -14.14 -0.29
CA PHE A 40 2.78 -13.34 0.19
C PHE A 40 2.55 -11.84 0.00
N VAL A 41 2.13 -11.41 -1.20
CA VAL A 41 1.82 -10.00 -1.48
C VAL A 41 0.70 -9.49 -0.58
N SER A 42 -0.42 -10.23 -0.51
CA SER A 42 -1.55 -9.83 0.35
C SER A 42 -1.16 -9.82 1.83
N ALA A 43 -0.27 -10.69 2.30
CA ALA A 43 0.20 -10.68 3.68
C ALA A 43 0.99 -9.41 4.04
N ILE A 44 1.78 -8.87 3.10
CA ILE A 44 2.50 -7.60 3.26
C ILE A 44 1.53 -6.41 3.22
N VAL A 45 0.58 -6.45 2.29
CA VAL A 45 -0.30 -5.32 1.96
C VAL A 45 -1.46 -5.19 2.94
N ASN A 46 -2.01 -6.29 3.45
CA ASN A 46 -3.20 -6.30 4.30
C ASN A 46 -3.08 -5.44 5.57
N PRO A 47 -1.98 -5.46 6.33
CA PRO A 47 -1.81 -4.58 7.49
C PRO A 47 -1.90 -3.08 7.12
N ILE A 48 -1.50 -2.72 5.90
CA ILE A 48 -1.57 -1.35 5.40
C ILE A 48 -3.00 -1.03 4.95
N LEU A 49 -3.65 -1.90 4.18
CA LEU A 49 -5.00 -1.65 3.64
C LEU A 49 -6.13 -1.77 4.66
N ALA A 50 -6.01 -2.68 5.63
CA ALA A 50 -7.04 -2.95 6.64
C ALA A 50 -7.60 -1.69 7.35
N PRO A 51 -6.77 -0.75 7.85
CA PRO A 51 -7.28 0.47 8.46
C PRO A 51 -8.07 1.34 7.47
N PHE A 52 -7.62 1.45 6.22
CA PHE A 52 -8.33 2.23 5.19
C PHE A 52 -9.63 1.56 4.76
N ARG A 53 -9.67 0.21 4.68
CA ARG A 53 -10.91 -0.55 4.45
C ARG A 53 -11.92 -0.30 5.57
N SER A 54 -11.48 -0.36 6.83
CA SER A 54 -12.35 -0.06 7.98
C SER A 54 -12.83 1.39 7.97
N LEU A 55 -11.97 2.34 7.61
CA LEU A 55 -12.32 3.75 7.49
C LEU A 55 -13.36 3.98 6.38
N LEU A 56 -13.12 3.45 5.18
CA LEU A 56 -14.05 3.56 4.06
C LEU A 56 -15.39 2.90 4.36
N PHE A 57 -15.39 1.75 5.03
CA PHE A 57 -16.61 1.10 5.47
C PHE A 57 -17.45 2.00 6.39
N LYS A 58 -16.81 2.72 7.31
CA LYS A 58 -17.51 3.66 8.22
C LYS A 58 -18.08 4.88 7.49
N ILE A 59 -17.44 5.34 6.42
CA ILE A 59 -17.83 6.56 5.68
C ILE A 59 -18.85 6.25 4.59
N LEU A 60 -18.64 5.18 3.83
CA LEU A 60 -19.38 4.85 2.61
C LEU A 60 -20.24 3.58 2.74
N GLY A 61 -20.15 2.85 3.85
CA GLY A 61 -20.82 1.56 4.02
C GLY A 61 -20.21 0.45 3.16
N TYR A 62 -21.05 -0.49 2.73
CA TYR A 62 -20.64 -1.57 1.83
C TYR A 62 -20.52 -1.06 0.39
N SER A 63 -19.33 -0.57 0.02
CA SER A 63 -18.97 -0.31 -1.37
C SER A 63 -18.49 -1.60 -2.05
N GLN A 64 -18.88 -1.79 -3.31
CA GLN A 64 -18.34 -2.88 -4.15
C GLN A 64 -16.93 -2.56 -4.67
N ILE A 65 -16.56 -1.27 -4.69
CA ILE A 65 -15.25 -0.82 -5.13
C ILE A 65 -14.37 -0.58 -3.90
N ASP A 66 -13.25 -1.30 -3.83
CA ASP A 66 -12.25 -1.12 -2.79
C ASP A 66 -11.30 0.04 -3.18
N PHE A 67 -11.60 1.24 -2.67
CA PHE A 67 -10.73 2.41 -2.81
C PHE A 67 -9.61 2.45 -1.76
N SER A 68 -9.50 1.46 -0.87
CA SER A 68 -8.44 1.41 0.15
C SER A 68 -7.03 1.44 -0.43
N PRO A 69 -6.71 0.80 -1.58
CA PRO A 69 -5.37 0.85 -2.17
C PRO A 69 -4.95 2.27 -2.55
N LEU A 70 -5.88 3.05 -3.12
CA LEU A 70 -5.62 4.44 -3.50
C LEU A 70 -5.34 5.30 -2.26
N LEU A 71 -6.15 5.17 -1.22
CA LEU A 71 -5.95 5.90 0.04
C LEU A 71 -4.64 5.51 0.72
N ALA A 72 -4.27 4.23 0.68
CA ALA A 72 -3.03 3.75 1.25
C ALA A 72 -1.80 4.33 0.54
N ILE A 73 -1.79 4.40 -0.79
CA ILE A 73 -0.70 5.02 -1.56
C ILE A 73 -0.56 6.50 -1.18
N ILE A 74 -1.68 7.24 -1.16
CA ILE A 74 -1.67 8.66 -0.78
C ILE A 74 -1.14 8.84 0.66
N ALA A 75 -1.56 7.98 1.59
CA ALA A 75 -1.09 8.03 2.96
C ALA A 75 0.41 7.71 3.08
N LEU A 76 0.90 6.71 2.34
CA LEU A 76 2.32 6.36 2.29
C LEU A 76 3.16 7.54 1.77
N ASP A 77 2.70 8.22 0.71
CA ASP A 77 3.37 9.42 0.20
C ASP A 77 3.42 10.55 1.23
N ILE A 78 2.32 10.80 1.95
CA ILE A 78 2.27 11.82 3.01
C ILE A 78 3.25 11.45 4.13
N ILE A 79 3.25 10.19 4.57
CA ILE A 79 4.14 9.70 5.64
C ILE A 79 5.61 9.79 5.21
N LYS A 80 5.95 9.37 3.99
CA LYS A 80 7.30 9.50 3.41
C LYS A 80 7.78 10.94 3.46
N ASN A 81 6.98 11.87 2.94
CA ASN A 81 7.31 13.29 2.91
C ASN A 81 7.46 13.88 4.32
N LEU A 82 6.62 13.45 5.27
CA LEU A 82 6.73 13.88 6.66
C LEU A 82 8.03 13.37 7.30
N ILE A 83 8.36 12.10 7.11
CA ILE A 83 9.61 11.50 7.62
C ILE A 83 10.82 12.25 7.04
N ILE A 84 10.84 12.49 5.73
CA ILE A 84 11.92 13.22 5.07
C ILE A 84 12.05 14.63 5.66
N ARG A 85 10.95 15.35 5.85
CA ARG A 85 10.96 16.71 6.45
C ARG A 85 11.36 16.74 7.91
N LEU A 86 11.21 15.65 8.66
CA LEU A 86 11.63 15.59 10.07
C LEU A 86 13.11 15.23 10.23
N LEU A 87 13.71 14.61 9.22
CA LEU A 87 15.12 14.24 9.21
C LEU A 87 16.05 15.39 8.75
N PHE A 88 15.51 16.46 8.18
CA PHE A 88 16.24 17.58 7.58
C PHE A 88 15.64 18.92 8.00
#